data_AF-A0A7V8NBP4-F1
#
_entry.id   AF-A0A7V8NBP4-F1
#
_cell.length_a   1.000
_cell.length_b   1.000
_cell.length_c   1.000
_cell.angle_alpha   90.00
_cell.angle_beta   90.00
_cell.angle_gamma   90.00
#
_symmetry.space_group_name_H-M   'P 1'
#
loop_
_entity.id
_entity.type
_entity.pdbx_description
1 polymer ?
#
loop_
_entity_poly.entity_id
_entity_poly.type
_entity_poly.pdbx_seq_one_letter_code
_entity_poly.pdbx_strand_id
1 'polypeptide(L)' 'TGWRIDYHMGTPGLAERAVKAYVERAASHAERWSDHAPVTAVFDH' A
#
# COMPACT_ATOMS: atom_id res chain seq x y z
N THR A 1 10.72 13.30 -0.24
CA THR A 1 9.33 13.22 -0.73
C THR A 1 9.32 12.42 -2.02
N GLY A 2 8.16 12.00 -2.52
CA GLY A 2 8.04 11.11 -3.68
C GLY A 2 6.64 11.17 -4.28
N TRP A 3 6.36 10.30 -5.25
CA TRP A 3 5.08 10.28 -5.96
C TRP A 3 4.20 9.15 -5.40
N ARG A 4 2.88 9.34 -5.40
CA ARG A 4 1.91 8.29 -5.09
C ARG A 4 1.30 7.82 -6.40
N ILE A 5 1.87 6.77 -6.99
CA ILE A 5 1.46 6.26 -8.32
C ILE A 5 1.01 4.80 -8.31
N ASP A 6 1.18 4.11 -7.19
CA ASP A 6 0.71 2.74 -6.97
C ASP A 6 -0.60 2.74 -6.18
N TYR A 7 -1.56 1.93 -6.62
CA TYR A 7 -2.92 1.90 -6.08
C TYR A 7 -3.46 0.46 -5.98
N HIS A 8 -4.25 0.23 -4.94
CA HIS A 8 -5.11 -0.94 -4.83
C HIS A 8 -6.56 -0.49 -5.05
N MET A 9 -7.17 -0.86 -6.17
CA MET A 9 -8.57 -0.54 -6.49
C MET A 9 -9.43 -1.80 -6.42
N GLY A 10 -10.44 -1.77 -5.55
CA GLY A 10 -11.39 -2.88 -5.36
C GLY A 10 -12.79 -2.54 -5.86
N THR A 11 -13.58 -3.57 -6.18
CA THR A 11 -15.03 -3.43 -6.41
C THR A 11 -15.75 -3.05 -5.10
N PRO A 12 -16.98 -2.51 -5.15
CA PRO A 12 -17.68 -2.07 -3.93
C PRO A 12 -17.73 -3.11 -2.81
N GLY A 13 -18.12 -4.36 -3.13
CA GLY A 13 -18.21 -5.42 -2.12
C GLY A 13 -16.86 -5.84 -1.52
N LEU A 14 -15.75 -5.67 -2.25
CA LEU A 14 -14.41 -5.90 -1.69
C LEU A 14 -13.96 -4.71 -0.84
N ALA A 15 -14.25 -3.48 -1.30
CA ALA A 15 -13.92 -2.26 -0.59
C ALA A 15 -14.60 -2.18 0.78
N GLU A 16 -15.83 -2.69 0.92
CA GLU A 16 -16.54 -2.80 2.19
C GLU A 16 -15.79 -3.62 3.24
N ARG A 17 -14.96 -4.58 2.81
CA ARG A 17 -14.16 -5.39 3.73
C ARG A 17 -12.80 -4.78 4.05
N ALA A 18 -12.40 -3.68 3.43
CA ALA A 18 -11.09 -3.08 3.65
C ALA A 18 -11.00 -2.45 5.05
N VAL A 19 -10.09 -2.95 5.88
CA VAL A 19 -9.90 -2.48 7.26
C VAL A 19 -8.64 -1.66 7.45
N LYS A 20 -7.64 -1.80 6.56
CA LYS A 20 -6.40 -1.00 6.59
C LYS A 20 -5.86 -0.81 5.18
N ALA A 21 -5.22 0.33 4.95
CA ALA A 21 -4.39 0.59 3.77
C ALA A 21 -3.17 1.42 4.17
N TYR A 22 -1.98 0.98 3.79
CA TYR A 22 -0.72 1.66 4.15
C TYR A 22 0.37 1.42 3.11
N VAL A 23 1.40 2.27 3.16
CA VAL A 23 2.60 2.15 2.32
C VAL A 23 3.76 1.68 3.19
N GLU A 24 4.39 0.58 2.83
CA GLU A 24 5.50 -0.02 3.57
C GLU A 24 6.82 0.67 3.23
N ARG A 25 6.92 1.95 3.59
CA ARG A 25 8.13 2.74 3.34
C ARG A 25 9.26 2.26 4.25
N ALA A 26 10.40 1.90 3.65
CA ALA A 26 11.63 1.63 4.37
C ALA A 26 12.01 2.81 5.31
N ALA A 27 12.62 2.50 6.45
CA ALA A 27 12.96 3.51 7.46
C ALA A 27 14.04 4.48 6.95
N SER A 28 14.94 4.00 6.10
CA SER A 28 15.96 4.80 5.43
C SER A 28 16.03 4.54 3.92
N HIS A 29 16.80 5.36 3.19
CA HIS A 29 17.05 5.12 1.76
C HIS A 29 17.93 3.90 1.52
N ALA A 30 18.89 3.62 2.40
CA ALA A 30 19.82 2.50 2.25
C ALA A 30 19.13 1.14 2.42
N GLU A 31 18.05 1.08 3.20
CA GLU A 31 17.26 -0.14 3.42
C GLU A 31 16.23 -0.41 2.30
N ARG A 32 16.18 0.42 1.26
CA ARG A 32 15.28 0.20 0.13
C ARG A 32 15.79 -0.95 -0.73
N TRP A 33 14.89 -1.86 -1.07
CA TRP A 33 15.13 -2.92 -2.05
C TRP A 33 14.60 -2.55 -3.45
N SER A 34 13.73 -1.53 -3.55
CA SER A 34 13.13 -1.01 -4.78
C SER A 34 13.01 0.52 -4.72
N ASP A 35 12.93 1.14 -5.89
CA ASP A 35 12.56 2.54 -6.09
C ASP A 35 11.09 2.84 -5.73
N HIS A 36 10.22 1.82 -5.72
CA HIS A 36 8.87 1.86 -5.19
C HIS A 36 8.79 1.30 -3.76
N ALA A 37 7.73 1.67 -3.03
CA ALA A 37 7.37 1.06 -1.74
C ALA A 37 6.07 0.24 -1.91
N PRO A 38 5.94 -0.93 -1.28
CA PRO A 38 4.71 -1.71 -1.35
C PRO A 38 3.49 -0.93 -0.87
N VAL A 39 2.38 -1.09 -1.58
CA VAL A 39 1.05 -0.62 -1.15
C VAL A 39 0.27 -1.83 -0.66
N THR A 40 -0.05 -1.84 0.64
CA THR A 40 -0.71 -2.98 1.30
C THR A 40 -2.11 -2.60 1.72
N ALA A 41 -3.09 -3.43 1.36
CA ALA A 41 -4.47 -3.35 1.80
C ALA A 41 -4.83 -4.62 2.58
N VAL A 42 -5.49 -4.46 3.73
CA VAL A 42 -5.95 -5.57 4.58
C VAL A 42 -7.47 -5.60 4.52
N PHE A 43 -8.02 -6.79 4.30
CA PHE A 43 -9.45 -7.03 4.26
C PHE A 43 -9.86 -7.94 5.41
N ASP A 44 -10.96 -7.62 6.06
CA ASP A 44 -11.62 -8.54 6.98
C ASP A 44 -12.22 -9.72 6.21
N HIS A 45 -12.42 -10.85 6.89
CA HIS A 45 -12.91 -12.08 6.29
C HIS A 45 -14.32 -12.44 6.75
#